data_AF-A0A854ZET1-F1
#
_entry.id   AF-A0A854ZET1-F1
#
_cell.length_a   1.000
_cell.length_b   1.000
_cell.length_c   1.000
_cell.angle_alpha   90.00
_cell.angle_beta   90.00
_cell.angle_gamma   90.00
#
_symmetry.space_group_name_H-M   'P 1'
#
loop_
_entity.id
_entity.type
_entity.pdbx_description
1 polymer ?
#
loop_
_entity_poly.entity_id
_entity_poly.type
_entity_poly.pdbx_seq_one_letter_code
_entity_poly.pdbx_strand_id
1 'polypeptide(L)'
;MKETHKIQPWYGFSEDQVFGEVMANSDFCRYVLRTVTGITEISEIFSPEKQKEIKDPSHKTQKDVRLDVSVEDHEHNLYDLEMQVKDKKDLGRRIRYYISKYDQRYTLNKGKTYRDMKNITIIFFCMFDPFKQGKIRYSFHWTEDSDQTIKLSAGIDIIIINAKGKPNGESNDLLGLVDLINDRPVHLNKYFDWAQKKIKELNDDPKWRDKIMDYETRLLEEKQEGKEEATITGLKKLITVLKNLSSPYDQILHQLELTYGDQFTKKELEDFIKQA
;
A
#
# COMPACT_ATOMS: atom_id res chain seq x y z
N MET A 1 -6.42 26.72 -14.87
CA MET A 1 -5.15 26.48 -15.60
C MET A 1 -5.13 25.01 -15.98
N LYS A 2 -4.97 24.66 -17.26
CA LYS A 2 -4.73 23.26 -17.64
C LYS A 2 -3.37 22.87 -17.07
N GLU A 3 -3.35 22.12 -15.98
CA GLU A 3 -2.15 21.41 -15.55
C GLU A 3 -1.81 20.42 -16.67
N THR A 4 -0.90 20.82 -17.55
CA THR A 4 -0.27 19.93 -18.50
C THR A 4 0.34 18.80 -17.69
N HIS A 5 -0.31 17.64 -17.71
CA HIS A 5 0.19 16.43 -17.07
C HIS A 5 1.62 16.23 -17.57
N LYS A 6 2.59 16.31 -16.67
CA LYS A 6 3.97 15.94 -17.00
C LYS A 6 3.91 14.46 -17.36
N ILE A 7 4.04 14.14 -18.65
CA ILE A 7 4.12 12.76 -19.11
C ILE A 7 5.29 12.13 -18.36
N GLN A 8 4.98 11.19 -17.47
CA GLN A 8 6.02 10.44 -16.78
C GLN A 8 6.78 9.65 -17.84
N PRO A 9 8.10 9.86 -18.00
CA PRO A 9 8.84 9.27 -19.11
C PRO A 9 8.91 7.74 -18.99
N TRP A 10 8.91 7.23 -17.76
CA TRP A 10 9.08 5.82 -17.43
C TRP A 10 8.36 5.45 -16.13
N TYR A 11 7.65 4.33 -16.14
CA TYR A 11 7.04 3.69 -14.98
C TYR A 11 7.89 2.50 -14.54
N GLY A 12 8.52 2.64 -13.38
CA GLY A 12 9.43 1.67 -12.80
C GLY A 12 8.76 0.51 -12.06
N PHE A 13 9.56 -0.40 -11.51
CA PHE A 13 9.02 -1.57 -10.79
C PHE A 13 8.19 -1.18 -9.55
N SER A 14 8.48 -0.04 -8.92
CA SER A 14 7.75 0.43 -7.74
C SER A 14 6.42 1.11 -8.04
N GLU A 15 6.06 1.28 -9.32
CA GLU A 15 4.74 1.77 -9.71
C GLU A 15 3.69 0.66 -9.46
N ASP A 16 2.52 1.00 -8.92
CA ASP A 16 1.51 0.06 -8.43
C ASP A 16 1.02 -0.92 -9.52
N GLN A 17 0.67 -0.39 -10.71
CA GLN A 17 0.22 -1.22 -11.83
C GLN A 17 1.37 -2.05 -12.41
N VAL A 18 2.57 -1.49 -12.55
CA VAL A 18 3.75 -2.23 -13.04
C VAL A 18 4.12 -3.36 -12.08
N PHE A 19 4.17 -3.09 -10.78
CA PHE A 19 4.42 -4.08 -9.73
C PHE A 19 3.44 -5.24 -9.84
N GLY A 20 2.13 -4.94 -9.89
CA GLY A 20 1.08 -5.94 -10.03
C GLY A 20 1.20 -6.78 -11.31
N GLU A 21 1.53 -6.17 -12.47
CA GLU A 21 1.71 -6.92 -13.72
C GLU A 21 2.95 -7.83 -13.72
N VAL A 22 4.07 -7.35 -13.16
CA VAL A 22 5.30 -8.14 -13.12
C VAL A 22 5.17 -9.28 -12.11
N MET A 23 4.58 -9.02 -10.95
CA MET A 23 4.34 -10.02 -9.91
C MET A 23 3.21 -11.01 -10.26
N ALA A 24 2.35 -10.72 -11.24
CA ALA A 24 1.37 -11.68 -11.75
C ALA A 24 2.01 -12.89 -12.45
N ASN A 25 3.29 -12.83 -12.82
CA ASN A 25 4.01 -13.98 -13.34
C ASN A 25 4.43 -14.92 -12.20
N SER A 26 3.88 -16.14 -12.17
CA SER A 26 4.12 -17.10 -11.08
C SER A 26 5.60 -17.47 -10.90
N ASP A 27 6.38 -17.57 -11.98
CA ASP A 27 7.80 -17.93 -11.88
C ASP A 27 8.62 -16.81 -11.21
N PHE A 28 8.40 -15.57 -11.63
CA PHE A 28 9.05 -14.41 -11.03
C PHE A 28 8.57 -14.18 -9.59
N CYS A 29 7.27 -14.29 -9.33
CA CYS A 29 6.71 -14.13 -8.00
C CYS A 29 7.25 -15.18 -7.02
N ARG A 30 7.30 -16.45 -7.42
CA ARG A 30 7.91 -17.52 -6.62
C ARG A 30 9.39 -17.24 -6.35
N TYR A 31 10.12 -16.76 -7.35
CA TYR A 31 11.53 -16.37 -7.20
C TYR A 31 11.70 -15.23 -6.17
N VAL A 32 10.88 -14.19 -6.25
CA VAL A 32 10.85 -13.10 -5.27
C VAL A 32 10.51 -13.62 -3.87
N LEU A 33 9.47 -14.46 -3.73
CA LEU A 33 9.08 -15.06 -2.46
C LEU A 33 10.24 -15.81 -1.81
N ARG A 34 10.88 -16.75 -2.53
CA ARG A 34 12.04 -17.49 -2.02
C ARG A 34 13.19 -16.56 -1.62
N THR A 35 13.41 -15.50 -2.39
CA THR A 35 14.47 -14.51 -2.13
C THR A 35 14.22 -13.74 -0.83
N VAL A 36 12.99 -13.25 -0.62
CA VAL A 36 12.66 -12.39 0.53
C VAL A 36 12.35 -13.19 1.79
N THR A 37 11.78 -14.39 1.69
CA THR A 37 11.52 -15.24 2.86
C THR A 37 12.76 -16.03 3.26
N GLY A 38 13.55 -16.49 2.29
CA GLY A 38 14.64 -17.45 2.49
C GLY A 38 14.15 -18.91 2.51
N ILE A 39 12.87 -19.16 2.26
CA ILE A 39 12.26 -20.49 2.25
C ILE A 39 12.44 -21.06 0.84
N THR A 40 13.41 -21.96 0.67
CA THR A 40 13.73 -22.56 -0.64
C THR A 40 12.72 -23.64 -1.07
N GLU A 41 11.94 -24.11 -0.11
CA GLU A 41 10.98 -25.21 -0.18
C GLU A 41 9.69 -24.82 -0.89
N ILE A 42 9.43 -23.52 -1.13
CA ILE A 42 8.24 -23.03 -1.87
C ILE A 42 8.33 -23.53 -3.32
N SER A 43 7.94 -24.78 -3.56
CA SER A 43 8.13 -25.50 -4.82
C SER A 43 7.20 -24.94 -5.91
N GLU A 44 5.96 -24.67 -5.54
CA GLU A 44 4.92 -24.15 -6.41
C GLU A 44 4.08 -23.10 -5.68
N ILE A 45 3.52 -22.18 -6.47
CA ILE A 45 2.52 -21.21 -6.01
C ILE A 45 1.32 -21.26 -6.96
N PHE A 46 0.14 -21.04 -6.40
CA PHE A 46 -1.05 -20.74 -7.20
C PHE A 46 -0.88 -19.36 -7.88
N SER A 47 -1.65 -19.13 -8.95
CA SER A 47 -1.59 -17.88 -9.72
C SER A 47 -1.74 -16.66 -8.80
N PRO A 48 -0.76 -15.73 -8.79
CA PRO A 48 -0.86 -14.51 -8.01
C PRO A 48 -2.10 -13.69 -8.37
N GLU A 49 -2.82 -13.22 -7.36
CA GLU A 49 -4.00 -12.36 -7.49
C GLU A 49 -3.62 -10.92 -7.17
N LYS A 50 -3.58 -10.05 -8.17
CA LYS A 50 -3.30 -8.62 -8.01
C LYS A 50 -4.54 -7.81 -7.64
N GLN A 51 -4.36 -6.73 -6.88
CA GLN A 51 -5.43 -5.78 -6.48
C GLN A 51 -6.63 -6.49 -5.85
N LYS A 52 -6.38 -7.49 -5.01
CA LYS A 52 -7.41 -8.37 -4.43
C LYS A 52 -8.15 -7.65 -3.30
N GLU A 53 -9.43 -7.40 -3.51
CA GLU A 53 -10.29 -6.75 -2.52
C GLU A 53 -10.88 -7.75 -1.52
N ILE A 54 -10.64 -7.51 -0.24
CA ILE A 54 -11.31 -8.18 0.88
C ILE A 54 -12.36 -7.24 1.44
N LYS A 55 -13.61 -7.48 1.04
CA LYS A 55 -14.80 -6.80 1.56
C LYS A 55 -15.49 -7.64 2.61
N ASP A 56 -16.08 -6.97 3.61
CA ASP A 56 -16.98 -7.60 4.58
C ASP A 56 -18.40 -7.03 4.45
N PRO A 57 -19.27 -7.65 3.64
CA PRO A 57 -20.64 -7.19 3.44
C PRO A 57 -21.47 -7.12 4.73
N SER A 58 -21.08 -7.88 5.76
CA SER A 58 -21.76 -7.92 7.05
C SER A 58 -21.37 -6.74 7.95
N HIS A 59 -20.23 -6.10 7.68
CA HIS A 59 -19.71 -4.96 8.46
C HIS A 59 -19.32 -3.79 7.54
N LYS A 60 -20.29 -3.25 6.80
CA LYS A 60 -20.10 -2.18 5.79
C LYS A 60 -19.47 -0.88 6.32
N THR A 61 -19.47 -0.66 7.64
CA THR A 61 -18.85 0.51 8.27
C THR A 61 -17.36 0.31 8.53
N GLN A 62 -16.84 -0.90 8.36
CA GLN A 62 -15.42 -1.21 8.52
C GLN A 62 -14.67 -0.97 7.22
N LYS A 63 -13.37 -0.69 7.35
CA LYS A 63 -12.50 -0.42 6.21
C LYS A 63 -12.27 -1.71 5.40
N ASP A 64 -12.46 -1.63 4.09
CA ASP A 64 -12.05 -2.70 3.18
C ASP A 64 -10.53 -2.73 3.00
N VAL A 65 -9.99 -3.89 2.66
CA VAL A 65 -8.58 -4.06 2.31
C VAL A 65 -8.47 -4.38 0.83
N ARG A 66 -7.52 -3.76 0.14
CA ARG A 66 -7.11 -4.11 -1.21
C ARG A 66 -5.64 -4.44 -1.14
N LEU A 67 -5.33 -5.69 -1.48
CA LEU A 67 -3.99 -6.25 -1.44
C LEU A 67 -3.35 -6.07 -2.81
N ASP A 68 -2.12 -5.58 -2.85
CA ASP A 68 -1.42 -5.34 -4.12
C ASP A 68 -1.22 -6.67 -4.86
N VAL A 69 -0.68 -7.69 -4.18
CA VAL A 69 -0.50 -9.04 -4.70
C VAL A 69 -0.69 -10.10 -3.59
N SER A 70 -1.75 -10.91 -3.72
CA SER A 70 -2.04 -12.06 -2.86
C SER A 70 -1.57 -13.34 -3.53
N VAL A 71 -0.86 -14.20 -2.79
CA VAL A 71 -0.36 -15.49 -3.28
C VAL A 71 -0.63 -16.58 -2.25
N GLU A 72 -0.87 -17.79 -2.73
CA GLU A 72 -0.94 -19.00 -1.91
C GLU A 72 0.07 -20.02 -2.46
N ASP A 73 0.85 -20.68 -1.60
CA ASP A 73 1.77 -21.74 -2.01
C ASP A 73 1.12 -23.14 -1.98
N HIS A 74 1.87 -24.14 -2.44
CA HIS A 74 1.46 -25.54 -2.43
C HIS A 74 1.16 -26.15 -1.03
N GLU A 75 1.63 -25.53 0.06
CA GLU A 75 1.33 -25.93 1.44
C GLU A 75 0.18 -25.11 2.04
N HIS A 76 -0.47 -24.28 1.22
CA HIS A 76 -1.54 -23.36 1.60
C HIS A 76 -1.10 -22.22 2.54
N ASN A 77 0.20 -21.89 2.59
CA ASN A 77 0.66 -20.66 3.23
C ASN A 77 0.28 -19.46 2.36
N LEU A 78 -0.16 -18.38 3.01
CA LEU A 78 -0.61 -17.16 2.37
C LEU A 78 0.49 -16.10 2.42
N TYR A 79 0.69 -15.41 1.29
CA TYR A 79 1.63 -14.31 1.16
C TYR A 79 0.92 -13.08 0.63
N ASP A 80 1.21 -11.95 1.25
CA ASP A 80 0.75 -10.64 0.84
C ASP A 80 1.97 -9.78 0.50
N LEU A 81 2.10 -9.35 -0.76
CA LEU A 81 3.24 -8.60 -1.26
C LEU A 81 2.81 -7.20 -1.64
N GLU A 82 3.36 -6.21 -0.96
CA GLU A 82 2.87 -4.83 -0.98
C GLU A 82 3.98 -3.83 -1.31
N MET A 83 3.72 -2.92 -2.26
CA MET A 83 4.65 -1.87 -2.64
C MET A 83 4.30 -0.55 -1.92
N GLN A 84 5.22 -0.02 -1.12
CA GLN A 84 5.01 1.22 -0.39
C GLN A 84 6.02 2.31 -0.80
N VAL A 85 5.57 3.23 -1.65
CA VAL A 85 6.41 4.34 -2.14
C VAL A 85 6.61 5.44 -1.09
N LYS A 86 5.57 5.77 -0.32
CA LYS A 86 5.59 6.89 0.66
C LYS A 86 5.43 6.40 2.09
N ASP A 87 6.16 7.01 3.01
CA ASP A 87 5.96 6.72 4.44
C ASP A 87 4.66 7.36 4.95
N LYS A 88 3.67 6.52 5.29
CA LYS A 88 2.39 6.92 5.90
C LYS A 88 2.42 6.89 7.43
N LYS A 89 3.54 6.44 8.04
CA LYS A 89 3.75 6.33 9.50
C LYS A 89 2.75 5.42 10.23
N ASP A 90 2.13 4.49 9.52
CA ASP A 90 1.11 3.58 10.02
C ASP A 90 1.38 2.10 9.69
N LEU A 91 2.58 1.78 9.18
CA LEU A 91 2.93 0.48 8.61
C LEU A 91 2.54 -0.71 9.52
N GLY A 92 2.96 -0.71 10.78
CA GLY A 92 2.65 -1.79 11.72
C GLY A 92 1.14 -1.95 12.01
N ARG A 93 0.39 -0.84 12.10
CA ARG A 93 -1.08 -0.90 12.28
C ARG A 93 -1.77 -1.43 11.03
N ARG A 94 -1.27 -1.09 9.85
CA ARG A 94 -1.79 -1.56 8.57
C ARG A 94 -1.53 -3.05 8.38
N ILE A 95 -0.31 -3.52 8.65
CA ILE A 95 0.05 -4.95 8.63
C ILE A 95 -0.90 -5.74 9.53
N ARG A 96 -1.10 -5.31 10.78
CA ARG A 96 -2.03 -5.97 11.71
C ARG A 96 -3.47 -6.03 11.15
N TYR A 97 -3.92 -4.96 10.50
CA TYR A 97 -5.26 -4.92 9.91
C TYR A 97 -5.39 -5.89 8.72
N TYR A 98 -4.35 -5.99 7.89
CA TYR A 98 -4.30 -6.91 6.75
C TYR A 98 -4.33 -8.36 7.22
N ILE A 99 -3.52 -8.71 8.22
CA ILE A 99 -3.54 -10.05 8.84
C ILE A 99 -4.95 -10.39 9.32
N SER A 100 -5.59 -9.48 10.06
CA SER A 100 -6.97 -9.69 10.55
C SER A 100 -7.97 -9.96 9.42
N LYS A 101 -7.84 -9.26 8.28
CA LYS A 101 -8.75 -9.41 7.13
C LYS A 101 -8.47 -10.70 6.35
N TYR A 102 -7.19 -11.07 6.23
CA TYR A 102 -6.78 -12.37 5.71
C TYR A 102 -7.36 -13.50 6.55
N ASP A 103 -7.19 -13.43 7.87
CA ASP A 103 -7.71 -14.44 8.79
C ASP A 103 -9.22 -14.60 8.69
N GLN A 104 -9.92 -13.46 8.71
CA GLN A 104 -11.37 -13.43 8.59
C GLN A 104 -11.86 -14.11 7.30
N ARG A 105 -11.13 -13.93 6.18
CA ARG A 105 -11.63 -14.30 4.85
C ARG A 105 -11.13 -15.65 4.34
N TYR A 106 -9.90 -16.04 4.69
CA TYR A 106 -9.17 -17.10 3.99
C TYR A 106 -8.57 -18.19 4.89
N THR A 107 -8.43 -17.98 6.21
CA THR A 107 -7.69 -18.95 7.04
C THR A 107 -8.59 -19.91 7.82
N LEU A 108 -9.70 -19.45 8.41
CA LEU A 108 -10.49 -20.30 9.31
C LEU A 108 -11.99 -20.28 8.99
N ASN A 109 -12.47 -21.39 8.42
CA ASN A 109 -13.89 -21.58 8.12
C ASN A 109 -14.67 -22.14 9.32
N LYS A 110 -15.99 -21.90 9.35
CA LYS A 110 -16.89 -22.46 10.38
C LYS A 110 -16.76 -23.98 10.45
N GLY A 111 -16.57 -24.50 11.66
CA GLY A 111 -16.40 -25.94 11.90
C GLY A 111 -14.95 -26.44 11.88
N LYS A 112 -13.97 -25.56 11.62
CA LYS A 112 -12.53 -25.84 11.77
C LYS A 112 -12.01 -25.43 13.15
N THR A 113 -10.81 -25.90 13.49
CA THR A 113 -10.11 -25.56 14.73
C THR A 113 -8.94 -24.62 14.45
N TYR A 114 -8.40 -23.96 15.48
CA TYR A 114 -7.22 -23.08 15.31
C TYR A 114 -5.98 -23.81 14.75
N ARG A 115 -5.94 -25.15 14.81
CA ARG A 115 -4.86 -25.95 14.20
C ARG A 115 -4.92 -25.99 12.67
N ASP A 116 -6.08 -25.65 12.11
CA ASP A 116 -6.31 -25.60 10.66
C ASP A 116 -6.00 -24.21 10.07
N MET A 117 -5.59 -23.24 10.89
CA MET A 117 -5.26 -21.90 10.41
C MET A 117 -4.04 -21.94 9.50
N LYS A 118 -4.17 -21.31 8.34
CA LYS A 118 -3.06 -21.09 7.39
C LYS A 118 -2.05 -20.11 7.97
N ASN A 119 -0.77 -20.30 7.67
CA ASN A 119 0.24 -19.29 7.96
C ASN A 119 0.09 -18.09 7.01
N ILE A 120 0.41 -16.88 7.48
CA ILE A 120 0.39 -15.64 6.71
C ILE A 120 1.75 -14.97 6.81
N THR A 121 2.34 -14.63 5.66
CA THR A 121 3.52 -13.78 5.57
C THR A 121 3.18 -12.47 4.88
N ILE A 122 3.30 -11.34 5.59
CA ILE A 122 3.10 -10.01 5.01
C ILE A 122 4.47 -9.42 4.63
N ILE A 123 4.63 -9.03 3.37
CA ILE A 123 5.89 -8.59 2.78
C ILE A 123 5.72 -7.17 2.22
N PHE A 124 6.37 -6.19 2.83
CA PHE A 124 6.38 -4.82 2.34
C PHE A 124 7.70 -4.48 1.64
N PHE A 125 7.62 -3.94 0.43
CA PHE A 125 8.71 -3.31 -0.30
C PHE A 125 8.62 -1.79 -0.15
N CYS A 126 9.50 -1.20 0.65
CA CYS A 126 9.47 0.22 0.99
C CYS A 126 10.52 1.01 0.21
N MET A 127 10.11 2.09 -0.46
CA MET A 127 11.03 3.04 -1.13
C MET A 127 11.69 4.05 -0.16
N PHE A 128 11.63 3.76 1.14
CA PHE A 128 12.18 4.53 2.24
C PHE A 128 12.61 3.58 3.35
N ASP A 129 13.39 4.07 4.31
CA ASP A 129 13.76 3.30 5.50
C ASP A 129 12.77 3.55 6.63
N PRO A 130 11.83 2.62 6.91
CA PRO A 130 10.80 2.83 7.91
C PRO A 130 11.33 2.92 9.35
N PHE A 131 12.51 2.34 9.63
CA PHE A 131 13.08 2.27 10.98
C PHE A 131 14.37 3.08 11.13
N LYS A 132 14.85 3.68 10.05
CA LYS A 132 16.07 4.51 10.01
C LYS A 132 17.32 3.78 10.52
N GLN A 133 17.40 2.46 10.33
CA GLN A 133 18.54 1.65 10.74
C GLN A 133 19.47 1.29 9.57
N GLY A 134 19.13 1.69 8.35
CA GLY A 134 19.92 1.46 7.14
C GLY A 134 19.97 0.00 6.68
N LYS A 135 19.22 -0.93 7.32
CA LYS A 135 19.16 -2.33 6.92
C LYS A 135 18.31 -2.50 5.67
N ILE A 136 18.69 -3.42 4.79
CA ILE A 136 17.88 -3.80 3.62
C ILE A 136 16.67 -4.62 4.05
N ARG A 137 16.85 -5.57 4.97
CA ARG A 137 15.78 -6.47 5.42
C ARG A 137 15.51 -6.31 6.90
N TYR A 138 14.23 -6.23 7.24
CA TYR A 138 13.73 -6.39 8.60
C TYR A 138 12.76 -7.57 8.61
N SER A 139 12.95 -8.50 9.54
CA SER A 139 12.03 -9.61 9.79
C SER A 139 11.52 -9.50 11.22
N PHE A 140 10.21 -9.64 11.40
CA PHE A 140 9.58 -9.61 12.71
C PHE A 140 8.85 -10.93 12.94
N HIS A 141 9.17 -11.55 14.07
CA HIS A 141 8.54 -12.76 14.59
C HIS A 141 8.06 -12.49 16.01
N TRP A 142 7.09 -13.25 16.49
CA TRP A 142 6.66 -13.15 17.88
C TRP A 142 7.55 -14.06 18.74
N THR A 143 8.36 -13.46 19.60
CA THR A 143 9.30 -14.16 20.48
C THR A 143 9.11 -13.73 21.92
N GLU A 144 9.61 -14.51 22.87
CA GLU A 144 9.72 -14.06 24.26
C GLU A 144 10.78 -12.95 24.38
N ASP A 145 10.52 -11.96 25.22
CA ASP A 145 11.33 -10.73 25.29
C ASP A 145 12.72 -10.97 25.90
N SER A 146 12.82 -11.90 26.85
CA SER A 146 14.06 -12.22 27.58
C SER A 146 14.90 -13.29 26.88
N ASP A 147 14.26 -14.19 26.14
CA ASP A 147 14.84 -15.29 25.38
C ASP A 147 14.22 -15.37 23.97
N GLN A 148 14.89 -14.70 23.03
CA GLN A 148 14.48 -14.66 21.62
C GLN A 148 14.60 -16.01 20.89
N THR A 149 15.16 -17.05 21.53
CA THR A 149 15.15 -18.41 20.97
C THR A 149 13.76 -19.07 21.11
N ILE A 150 12.94 -18.60 22.05
CA ILE A 150 11.57 -19.05 22.23
C ILE A 150 10.67 -18.27 21.27
N LYS A 151 10.22 -18.95 20.21
CA LYS A 151 9.29 -18.40 19.22
C LYS A 151 7.85 -18.82 19.54
N LEU A 152 6.94 -17.87 19.55
CA LEU A 152 5.51 -18.14 19.57
C LEU A 152 5.06 -18.55 18.16
N SER A 153 4.59 -19.78 18.01
CA SER A 153 4.11 -20.33 16.73
C SER A 153 2.74 -19.77 16.34
N ALA A 154 2.69 -18.46 16.09
CA ALA A 154 1.47 -17.75 15.71
C ALA A 154 1.10 -17.91 14.23
N GLY A 155 1.97 -18.52 13.42
CA GLY A 155 1.78 -18.64 11.98
C GLY A 155 1.84 -17.31 11.23
N ILE A 156 2.41 -16.27 11.83
CA ILE A 156 2.52 -14.94 11.24
C ILE A 156 3.99 -14.54 11.12
N ASP A 157 4.40 -14.19 9.90
CA ASP A 157 5.70 -13.60 9.61
C ASP A 157 5.52 -12.23 8.94
N ILE A 158 6.38 -11.28 9.30
CA ILE A 158 6.38 -9.94 8.71
C ILE A 158 7.77 -9.66 8.18
N ILE A 159 7.86 -9.36 6.90
CA ILE A 159 9.11 -9.01 6.22
C ILE A 159 8.97 -7.62 5.62
N ILE A 160 9.97 -6.78 5.84
CA ILE A 160 10.05 -5.45 5.25
C ILE A 160 11.38 -5.33 4.53
N ILE A 161 11.32 -5.08 3.22
CA ILE A 161 12.46 -4.78 2.36
C ILE A 161 12.55 -3.26 2.19
N ASN A 162 13.58 -2.67 2.77
CA ASN A 162 13.93 -1.26 2.61
C ASN A 162 14.84 -1.09 1.39
N ALA A 163 14.29 -0.51 0.31
CA ALA A 163 15.01 -0.27 -0.92
C ALA A 163 16.11 0.80 -0.80
N LYS A 164 16.16 1.56 0.30
CA LYS A 164 17.24 2.52 0.62
C LYS A 164 18.27 1.96 1.58
N GLY A 165 18.17 0.68 1.95
CA GLY A 165 19.12 0.01 2.81
C GLY A 165 20.49 -0.12 2.16
N LYS A 166 21.52 -0.30 2.98
CA LYS A 166 22.89 -0.55 2.54
C LYS A 166 23.19 -2.05 2.63
N PRO A 167 23.89 -2.62 1.64
CA PRO A 167 24.32 -4.01 1.69
C PRO A 167 25.17 -4.30 2.94
N ASN A 168 24.84 -5.39 3.63
CA ASN A 168 25.48 -5.90 4.82
C ASN A 168 25.35 -7.44 4.92
N GLY A 169 25.77 -8.14 3.86
CA GLY A 169 25.80 -9.60 3.80
C GLY A 169 24.54 -10.26 3.25
N GLU A 170 23.59 -9.49 2.73
CA GLU A 170 22.45 -10.02 1.96
C GLU A 170 22.91 -10.77 0.71
N SER A 171 22.08 -11.71 0.24
CA SER A 171 22.34 -12.46 -0.99
C SER A 171 22.33 -11.54 -2.23
N ASN A 172 23.07 -11.93 -3.26
CA ASN A 172 23.07 -11.21 -4.55
C ASN A 172 21.65 -11.08 -5.12
N ASP A 173 20.78 -12.08 -4.91
CA ASP A 173 19.39 -12.04 -5.37
C ASP A 173 18.58 -10.96 -4.65
N LEU A 174 18.77 -10.80 -3.33
CA LEU A 174 18.09 -9.74 -2.58
C LEU A 174 18.64 -8.35 -2.94
N LEU A 175 19.94 -8.24 -3.18
CA LEU A 175 20.56 -7.00 -3.67
C LEU A 175 20.03 -6.63 -5.08
N GLY A 176 19.94 -7.62 -5.98
CA GLY A 176 19.34 -7.44 -7.30
C GLY A 176 17.87 -7.03 -7.22
N LEU A 177 17.10 -7.55 -6.27
CA LEU A 177 15.72 -7.12 -6.06
C LEU A 177 15.65 -5.67 -5.57
N VAL A 178 16.52 -5.26 -4.65
CA VAL A 178 16.63 -3.86 -4.21
C VAL A 178 17.02 -2.95 -5.37
N ASP A 179 17.92 -3.38 -6.25
CA ASP A 179 18.29 -2.63 -7.46
C ASP A 179 17.11 -2.49 -8.41
N LEU A 180 16.39 -3.58 -8.70
CA LEU A 180 15.18 -3.56 -9.53
C LEU A 180 14.11 -2.61 -9.00
N ILE A 181 13.84 -2.64 -7.68
CA ILE A 181 12.87 -1.74 -7.02
C ILE A 181 13.26 -0.27 -7.17
N ASN A 182 14.56 0.04 -7.24
CA ASN A 182 15.06 1.39 -7.46
C ASN A 182 15.28 1.74 -8.94
N ASP A 183 14.78 0.93 -9.87
CA ASP A 183 14.97 1.08 -11.32
C ASP A 183 16.44 1.11 -11.75
N ARG A 184 17.31 0.45 -10.99
CA ARG A 184 18.71 0.24 -11.36
C ARG A 184 18.82 -1.01 -12.23
N PRO A 185 19.63 -1.01 -13.31
CA PRO A 185 19.85 -2.20 -14.12
C PRO A 185 20.41 -3.37 -13.31
N VAL A 186 19.90 -4.57 -13.55
CA VAL A 186 20.32 -5.80 -12.85
C VAL A 186 20.74 -6.85 -13.87
N HIS A 187 21.97 -7.32 -13.79
CA HIS A 187 22.49 -8.38 -14.66
C HIS A 187 22.95 -9.55 -13.79
N LEU A 188 21.99 -10.38 -13.38
CA LEU A 188 22.26 -11.46 -12.42
C LEU A 188 21.77 -12.82 -12.90
N ASN A 189 20.50 -12.92 -13.29
CA ASN A 189 19.90 -14.16 -13.75
C ASN A 189 18.67 -13.90 -14.62
N LYS A 190 18.15 -14.98 -15.22
CA LYS A 190 17.01 -14.96 -16.14
C LYS A 190 15.75 -14.30 -15.58
N TYR A 191 15.55 -14.29 -14.26
CA TYR A 191 14.36 -13.70 -13.64
C TYR A 191 14.43 -12.18 -13.69
N PHE A 192 15.60 -11.59 -13.40
CA PHE A 192 15.82 -10.16 -13.54
C PHE A 192 15.84 -9.70 -15.00
N ASP A 193 16.40 -10.51 -15.90
CA ASP A 193 16.35 -10.22 -17.34
C ASP A 193 14.90 -10.18 -17.85
N TRP A 194 14.10 -11.16 -17.43
CA TRP A 194 12.68 -11.21 -17.75
C TRP A 194 11.91 -10.01 -17.17
N ALA A 195 12.12 -9.66 -15.90
CA ALA A 195 11.40 -8.58 -15.24
C ALA A 195 11.69 -7.22 -15.91
N GLN A 196 12.96 -6.91 -16.16
CA GLN A 196 13.34 -5.66 -16.84
C GLN A 196 12.79 -5.60 -18.27
N LYS A 197 12.81 -6.73 -19.00
CA LYS A 197 12.18 -6.81 -20.32
C LYS A 197 10.68 -6.56 -20.24
N LYS A 198 9.99 -7.16 -19.27
CA LYS A 198 8.55 -6.98 -19.08
C LYS A 198 8.20 -5.53 -18.74
N ILE A 199 8.95 -4.90 -17.84
CA ILE A 199 8.77 -3.47 -17.50
C ILE A 199 8.96 -2.60 -18.75
N LYS A 200 9.97 -2.90 -19.56
CA LYS A 200 10.19 -2.20 -20.83
C LYS A 200 9.02 -2.38 -21.81
N GLU A 201 8.52 -3.59 -21.99
CA GLU A 201 7.37 -3.87 -22.84
C GLU A 201 6.12 -3.08 -22.39
N LEU A 202 5.86 -3.00 -21.08
CA LEU A 202 4.76 -2.20 -20.53
C LEU A 202 4.93 -0.70 -20.81
N ASN A 203 6.16 -0.19 -20.73
CA ASN A 203 6.47 1.21 -21.01
C ASN A 203 6.49 1.56 -22.50
N ASP A 204 6.71 0.56 -23.37
CA ASP A 204 6.68 0.72 -24.82
C ASP A 204 5.24 0.60 -25.37
N ASP A 205 4.28 0.07 -24.61
CA ASP A 205 2.87 -0.04 -24.99
C ASP A 205 2.10 1.26 -24.64
N PRO A 206 1.69 2.08 -25.64
CA PRO A 206 0.98 3.32 -25.38
C PRO A 206 -0.38 3.11 -24.69
N LYS A 207 -1.10 2.04 -25.01
CA LYS A 207 -2.42 1.76 -24.40
C LYS A 207 -2.26 1.41 -22.92
N TRP A 208 -1.20 0.69 -22.59
CA TRP A 208 -0.88 0.38 -21.20
C TRP A 208 -0.53 1.64 -20.41
N ARG A 209 0.27 2.54 -21.00
CA ARG A 209 0.59 3.84 -20.38
C ARG A 209 -0.65 4.70 -20.17
N ASP A 210 -1.55 4.76 -21.15
CA ASP A 210 -2.82 5.49 -21.03
C ASP A 210 -3.64 4.95 -19.86
N LYS A 211 -3.69 3.62 -19.67
CA LYS A 211 -4.37 3.00 -18.54
C LYS A 211 -3.75 3.39 -17.18
N ILE A 212 -2.42 3.50 -17.09
CA ILE A 212 -1.76 3.99 -15.86
C ILE A 212 -2.12 5.45 -15.62
N MET A 213 -2.02 6.31 -16.65
CA MET A 213 -2.36 7.73 -16.53
C MET A 213 -3.82 7.92 -16.09
N ASP A 214 -4.78 7.22 -16.69
CA ASP A 214 -6.19 7.28 -16.30
C ASP A 214 -6.41 6.83 -14.85
N TYR A 215 -5.66 5.83 -14.39
CA TYR A 215 -5.70 5.39 -13.00
C TYR A 215 -5.12 6.45 -12.04
N GLU A 216 -3.97 7.03 -12.37
CA GLU A 216 -3.34 8.11 -11.60
C GLU A 216 -4.21 9.37 -11.54
N THR A 217 -4.85 9.75 -12.65
CA THR A 217 -5.77 10.89 -12.73
C THR A 217 -6.96 10.67 -11.80
N ARG A 218 -7.59 9.48 -11.83
CA ARG A 218 -8.70 9.15 -10.93
C ARG A 218 -8.29 9.23 -9.46
N LEU A 219 -7.12 8.70 -9.10
CA LEU A 219 -6.60 8.80 -7.73
C LEU A 219 -6.32 10.25 -7.31
N LEU A 220 -5.92 11.11 -8.25
CA LEU A 220 -5.73 12.53 -8.00
C LEU A 220 -7.07 13.25 -7.79
N GLU A 221 -8.07 12.96 -8.62
CA GLU A 221 -9.44 13.48 -8.50
C GLU A 221 -10.06 13.08 -7.15
N GLU A 222 -10.03 11.79 -6.80
CA GLU A 222 -10.51 11.29 -5.49
C GLU A 222 -9.82 12.00 -4.31
N LYS A 223 -8.53 12.31 -4.45
CA LYS A 223 -7.78 13.04 -3.43
C LYS A 223 -8.15 14.53 -3.39
N GLN A 224 -8.49 15.14 -4.52
CA GLN A 224 -8.97 16.52 -4.58
C GLN A 224 -10.35 16.61 -3.94
N GLU A 225 -11.28 15.74 -4.31
CA GLU A 225 -12.62 15.64 -3.71
C GLU A 225 -12.52 15.45 -2.19
N GLY A 226 -11.69 14.52 -1.72
CA GLY A 226 -11.50 14.29 -0.28
C GLY A 226 -10.91 15.50 0.47
N LYS A 227 -10.13 16.36 -0.20
CA LYS A 227 -9.66 17.63 0.39
C LYS A 227 -10.79 18.65 0.44
N GLU A 228 -11.57 18.78 -0.62
CA GLU A 228 -12.71 19.70 -0.67
C GLU A 228 -13.75 19.35 0.41
N GLU A 229 -14.08 18.07 0.57
CA GLU A 229 -14.97 17.58 1.63
C GLU A 229 -14.41 17.89 3.04
N ALA A 230 -13.10 17.74 3.23
CA ALA A 230 -12.44 18.08 4.50
C ALA A 230 -12.50 19.58 4.78
N THR A 231 -12.28 20.42 3.76
CA THR A 231 -12.42 21.88 3.86
C THR A 231 -13.84 22.27 4.24
N ILE A 232 -14.86 21.73 3.55
CA ILE A 232 -16.28 21.99 3.85
C ILE A 232 -16.63 21.54 5.26
N THR A 233 -16.11 20.39 5.70
CA THR A 233 -16.32 19.90 7.06
C THR A 233 -15.70 20.83 8.11
N GLY A 234 -14.49 21.35 7.85
CA GLY A 234 -13.83 22.33 8.71
C GLY A 234 -14.63 23.64 8.80
N LEU A 235 -15.10 24.13 7.66
CA LEU A 235 -15.95 25.32 7.56
C LEU A 235 -17.23 25.16 8.39
N LYS A 236 -17.95 24.03 8.24
CA LYS A 236 -19.16 23.75 9.02
C LYS A 236 -18.90 23.72 10.52
N LYS A 237 -17.81 23.06 10.95
CA LYS A 237 -17.41 23.04 12.37
C LYS A 237 -17.12 24.45 12.91
N LEU A 238 -16.45 25.30 12.13
CA LEU A 238 -16.18 26.68 12.53
C LEU A 238 -17.48 27.47 12.70
N ILE A 239 -18.43 27.34 11.77
CA ILE A 239 -19.76 27.96 11.90
C ILE A 239 -20.45 27.50 13.18
N THR A 240 -20.49 26.20 13.46
CA THR A 240 -21.09 25.66 14.68
C THR A 240 -20.46 26.25 15.94
N VAL A 241 -19.13 26.35 16.00
CA VAL A 241 -18.42 26.95 17.14
C VAL A 241 -18.79 28.41 17.30
N LEU A 242 -18.77 29.21 16.23
CA LEU A 242 -19.07 30.64 16.30
C LEU A 242 -20.54 30.91 16.69
N LYS A 243 -21.48 30.10 16.19
CA LYS A 243 -22.90 30.14 16.61
C LYS A 243 -23.05 29.82 18.10
N ASN A 244 -22.34 28.81 18.60
CA ASN A 244 -22.38 28.44 20.02
C ASN A 244 -21.79 29.53 20.94
N LEU A 245 -20.89 30.36 20.42
CA LEU A 245 -20.36 31.53 21.12
C LEU A 245 -21.26 32.77 20.96
N SER A 246 -22.46 32.63 20.39
CA SER A 246 -23.40 33.73 20.13
C SER A 246 -22.80 34.85 19.26
N SER A 247 -21.89 34.51 18.35
CA SER A 247 -21.30 35.49 17.43
C SER A 247 -22.38 36.01 16.45
N PRO A 248 -22.51 37.33 16.26
CA PRO A 248 -23.42 37.90 15.27
C PRO A 248 -23.10 37.44 13.85
N TYR A 249 -24.13 37.37 12.99
CA TYR A 249 -24.01 36.90 11.60
C TYR A 249 -22.86 37.55 10.83
N ASP A 250 -22.73 38.88 10.89
CA ASP A 250 -21.71 39.63 10.16
C ASP A 250 -20.28 39.26 10.60
N GLN A 251 -20.09 38.93 11.88
CA GLN A 251 -18.79 38.48 12.40
C GLN A 251 -18.46 37.07 11.93
N ILE A 252 -19.46 36.19 11.88
CA ILE A 252 -19.31 34.84 11.32
C ILE A 252 -18.91 34.92 9.85
N LEU A 253 -19.65 35.70 9.06
CA LEU A 253 -19.39 35.87 7.63
C LEU A 253 -18.01 36.46 7.37
N HIS A 254 -17.63 37.52 8.09
CA HIS A 254 -16.30 38.12 7.98
C HIS A 254 -15.18 37.12 8.31
N GLN A 255 -15.34 36.32 9.37
CA GLN A 255 -14.34 35.32 9.72
C GLN A 255 -14.22 34.22 8.66
N LEU A 256 -15.33 33.80 8.06
CA LEU A 256 -15.31 32.85 6.94
C LEU A 256 -14.64 33.43 5.70
N GLU A 257 -14.93 34.68 5.34
CA GLU A 257 -14.27 35.37 4.21
C GLU A 257 -12.76 35.46 4.42
N LEU A 258 -12.30 35.76 5.64
CA LEU A 258 -10.87 35.78 5.98
C LEU A 258 -10.21 34.41 5.91
N THR A 259 -10.93 33.35 6.28
CA THR A 259 -10.35 32.00 6.43
C THR A 259 -10.45 31.17 5.15
N TYR A 260 -11.51 31.39 4.36
CA TYR A 260 -11.91 30.54 3.23
C TYR A 260 -12.25 31.32 1.95
N GLY A 261 -12.07 32.64 1.92
CA GLY A 261 -12.41 33.49 0.75
C GLY A 261 -11.53 33.27 -0.47
N ASP A 262 -10.43 32.53 -0.35
CA ASP A 262 -9.60 32.05 -1.48
C ASP A 262 -10.18 30.80 -2.15
N GLN A 263 -11.07 30.08 -1.46
CA GLN A 263 -11.66 28.81 -1.88
C GLN A 263 -13.15 28.92 -2.21
N PHE A 264 -13.88 29.81 -1.53
CA PHE A 264 -15.32 29.99 -1.72
C PHE A 264 -15.68 31.45 -1.92
N THR A 265 -16.66 31.68 -2.77
CA THR A 265 -17.27 33.00 -2.96
C THR A 265 -18.07 33.38 -1.71
N LYS A 266 -18.23 34.68 -1.49
CA LYS A 266 -19.08 35.22 -0.41
C LYS A 266 -20.47 34.57 -0.38
N LYS A 267 -21.10 34.39 -1.55
CA LYS A 267 -22.43 33.79 -1.68
C LYS A 267 -22.46 32.35 -1.15
N GLU A 268 -21.44 31.54 -1.47
CA GLU A 268 -21.33 30.17 -0.96
C GLU A 268 -21.13 30.15 0.55
N LEU A 269 -20.31 31.05 1.10
CA LEU A 269 -20.13 31.19 2.55
C LEU A 269 -21.44 31.56 3.27
N GLU A 270 -22.21 32.51 2.71
CA GLU A 270 -23.53 32.86 3.24
C GLU A 270 -24.49 31.67 3.24
N ASP A 271 -24.47 30.84 2.18
CA ASP A 271 -25.30 29.66 2.07
C ASP A 271 -24.88 28.57 3.08
N PHE A 272 -23.59 28.39 3.34
CA PHE A 272 -23.13 27.50 4.41
C PHE A 272 -23.59 27.94 5.80
N ILE A 273 -23.62 29.26 6.10
CA ILE A 273 -24.13 29.77 7.38
C ILE A 273 -25.63 29.49 7.55
N LYS A 274 -26.41 29.56 6.46
CA LYS A 274 -27.86 29.28 6.47
C LYS A 274 -28.17 27.80 6.66
N GLN A 275 -27.31 26.91 6.16
CA GLN A 275 -27.51 25.45 6.21
C GLN A 275 -27.01 24.80 7.51
N ALA A 276 -26.10 25.45 8.23
CA ALA A 276 -25.55 24.99 9.51
C ALA A 276 -26.42 25.40 10.71
#